data_AF-A0A497K125-F1
#
_entry.id   AF-A0A497K125-F1
#
_cell.length_a   1.000
_cell.length_b   1.000
_cell.length_c   1.000
_cell.angle_alpha   90.00
_cell.angle_beta   90.00
_cell.angle_gamma   90.00
#
_symmetry.space_group_name_H-M   'P 1'
#
loop_
_entity.id
_entity.type
_entity.pdbx_description
1 polymer ?
#
loop_
_entity_poly.entity_id
_entity_poly.type
_entity_poly.pdbx_seq_one_letter_code
_entity_poly.pdbx_strand_id
1 'polypeptide(L)'
;MSIMVYCTKCGAQNDDDAAHCSSCGASLRVARREKRGWEEEIEYRAEELGERAERFGRNMEDECFGLPGGGSIIGILFGLAIILMGARQLFGWNIDFGPFAIIAVGILILAGALYQQNKRRR
;
A
#
# COMPACT_ATOMS: atom_id res chain seq x y z
N MET A 1 27.08 -14.71 1.47
CA MET A 1 27.00 -15.55 0.25
C MET A 1 27.89 -14.88 -0.78
N SER A 2 29.05 -15.45 -1.11
CA SER A 2 29.96 -14.85 -2.11
C SER A 2 29.42 -15.13 -3.51
N ILE A 3 29.29 -14.09 -4.33
CA ILE A 3 28.92 -14.24 -5.73
C ILE A 3 30.22 -14.51 -6.50
N MET A 4 30.18 -15.38 -7.50
CA MET A 4 31.34 -15.64 -8.36
C MET A 4 31.14 -14.95 -9.70
N VAL A 5 32.22 -14.40 -10.26
CA VAL A 5 32.23 -13.77 -11.59
C VAL A 5 33.17 -14.51 -12.53
N TYR A 6 32.80 -14.57 -13.80
CA TYR A 6 33.62 -15.19 -14.83
C TYR A 6 34.36 -14.12 -15.63
N CYS A 7 35.65 -14.37 -15.86
CA CYS A 7 36.45 -13.47 -16.69
C CYS A 7 36.01 -13.57 -18.15
N THR A 8 35.56 -12.48 -18.75
CA THR A 8 35.14 -12.43 -20.17
C THR A 8 36.29 -12.63 -21.16
N LYS A 9 37.54 -12.55 -20.69
CA LYS A 9 38.76 -12.74 -21.51
C LYS A 9 39.21 -14.20 -21.58
N CYS A 10 39.15 -14.95 -20.49
CA CYS A 10 39.69 -16.32 -20.42
C CYS A 10 38.76 -17.36 -19.79
N GLY A 11 37.57 -16.97 -19.32
CA GLY A 11 36.58 -17.87 -18.72
C GLY A 11 36.86 -18.30 -17.28
N ALA A 12 38.00 -17.91 -16.69
CA ALA A 12 38.32 -18.28 -15.31
C ALA A 12 37.31 -17.70 -14.31
N GLN A 13 36.93 -18.50 -13.32
CA GLN A 13 36.06 -18.10 -12.22
C GLN A 13 36.88 -17.33 -11.17
N ASN A 14 36.33 -16.22 -10.70
CA ASN A 14 36.94 -15.35 -9.70
C ASN A 14 35.89 -14.93 -8.67
N ASP A 15 36.35 -14.56 -7.49
CA ASP A 15 35.52 -13.90 -6.47
C ASP A 15 34.95 -12.57 -7.03
N ASP A 16 33.71 -12.21 -6.69
CA ASP A 16 33.08 -10.97 -7.17
C ASP A 16 33.79 -9.70 -6.68
N ASP A 17 34.60 -9.83 -5.64
CA ASP A 17 35.45 -8.77 -5.14
C ASP A 17 36.86 -8.71 -5.76
N ALA A 18 37.20 -9.61 -6.68
CA ALA A 18 38.49 -9.58 -7.37
C ALA A 18 38.59 -8.38 -8.34
N ALA A 19 39.64 -7.57 -8.20
CA ALA A 19 39.88 -6.44 -9.12
C ALA A 19 40.48 -6.89 -10.46
N HIS A 20 41.18 -8.03 -10.47
CA HIS A 20 41.85 -8.61 -11.63
C HIS A 20 41.65 -10.12 -11.63
N CYS A 21 41.60 -10.72 -12.83
CA CYS A 21 41.49 -12.17 -12.99
C CYS A 21 42.74 -12.87 -12.45
N SER A 22 42.55 -13.84 -11.57
CA SER A 22 43.61 -14.68 -10.97
C SER A 22 44.39 -15.50 -11.99
N SER A 23 43.81 -15.80 -13.16
CA SER A 23 44.41 -16.65 -14.19
C SER A 23 45.12 -15.85 -15.29
N CYS A 24 44.58 -14.70 -15.73
CA CYS A 24 45.13 -13.96 -16.88
C CYS A 24 45.40 -12.47 -16.62
N GLY A 25 45.14 -11.96 -15.41
CA GLY A 25 45.40 -10.57 -15.02
C GLY A 25 44.46 -9.51 -15.60
N ALA A 26 43.47 -9.90 -16.43
CA ALA A 26 42.50 -8.95 -16.98
C ALA A 26 41.71 -8.22 -15.89
N SER A 27 41.45 -6.92 -16.08
CA SER A 27 40.65 -6.11 -15.14
C SER A 27 39.21 -6.59 -15.07
N LEU A 28 38.70 -6.75 -13.85
CA LEU A 28 37.30 -7.09 -13.55
C LEU A 28 36.51 -5.89 -12.98
N ARG A 29 37.14 -4.69 -12.90
CA ARG A 29 36.54 -3.49 -12.30
C ARG A 29 35.23 -3.04 -12.94
N VAL A 30 35.03 -3.33 -14.23
CA VAL A 30 33.80 -2.95 -14.96
C VAL A 30 32.59 -3.68 -14.38
N ALA A 31 32.68 -5.01 -14.20
CA ALA A 31 31.60 -5.81 -13.62
C ALA A 31 31.27 -5.40 -12.17
N ARG A 32 32.28 -5.07 -11.36
CA ARG A 32 32.09 -4.55 -10.00
C ARG A 32 31.39 -3.19 -9.99
N ARG A 33 31.75 -2.29 -10.90
CA ARG A 33 31.12 -0.96 -11.01
C ARG A 33 29.66 -1.09 -11.43
N GLU A 34 29.36 -1.98 -12.38
CA GLU A 34 27.99 -2.27 -12.79
C GLU A 34 27.19 -2.82 -11.62
N LYS A 35 27.67 -3.86 -10.93
CA LYS A 35 26.97 -4.47 -9.77
C LYS A 35 26.57 -3.44 -8.71
N ARG A 36 27.51 -2.57 -8.31
CA ARG A 36 27.24 -1.50 -7.34
C ARG A 36 26.16 -0.52 -7.84
N GLY A 37 26.18 -0.18 -9.12
CA GLY A 37 25.15 0.67 -9.72
C GLY A 37 23.76 0.02 -9.70
N TRP A 38 23.67 -1.28 -9.99
CA TRP A 38 22.42 -2.03 -9.91
C TRP A 38 21.90 -2.14 -8.47
N GLU A 39 22.78 -2.39 -7.49
CA GLU A 39 22.40 -2.46 -6.07
C GLU A 39 21.80 -1.12 -5.59
N GLU A 40 22.47 0.00 -5.91
CA GLU A 40 22.02 1.35 -5.56
C GLU A 40 20.69 1.71 -6.25
N GLU A 41 20.52 1.34 -7.52
CA GLU A 41 19.27 1.56 -8.26
C GLU A 41 18.09 0.74 -7.70
N ILE A 42 18.35 -0.52 -7.31
CA ILE A 42 17.33 -1.38 -6.70
C ILE A 42 16.87 -0.80 -5.36
N GLU A 43 17.80 -0.33 -4.53
CA GLU A 43 17.49 0.27 -3.23
C GLU A 43 16.61 1.52 -3.40
N TYR A 44 17.00 2.44 -4.29
CA TYR A 44 16.21 3.63 -4.59
C TYR A 44 14.79 3.29 -5.08
N ARG A 45 14.66 2.31 -5.98
CA ARG A 45 13.34 1.87 -6.48
C ARG A 45 12.50 1.17 -5.41
N ALA A 46 13.13 0.43 -4.50
CA ALA A 46 12.43 -0.22 -3.39
C ALA A 46 11.86 0.81 -2.42
N GLU A 47 12.63 1.86 -2.09
CA GLU A 47 12.17 2.99 -1.27
C GLU A 47 10.99 3.72 -1.93
N GLU A 48 11.10 4.09 -3.21
CA GLU A 48 10.01 4.77 -3.94
C GLU A 48 8.72 3.94 -3.95
N LEU A 49 8.85 2.62 -4.15
CA LEU A 49 7.72 1.70 -4.13
C LEU A 49 7.09 1.61 -2.72
N GLY A 50 7.93 1.56 -1.68
CA GLY A 50 7.50 1.56 -0.28
C GLY A 50 6.67 2.79 0.06
N GLU A 51 7.18 3.99 -0.23
CA GLU A 51 6.45 5.24 0.00
C GLU A 51 5.11 5.28 -0.74
N ARG A 52 5.07 4.74 -1.96
CA ARG A 52 3.85 4.69 -2.78
C ARG A 52 2.83 3.70 -2.22
N ALA A 53 3.30 2.55 -1.73
CA ALA A 53 2.48 1.52 -1.10
C ALA A 53 1.89 2.02 0.23
N GLU A 54 2.67 2.69 1.06
CA GLU A 54 2.19 3.30 2.31
C GLU A 54 1.10 4.35 2.05
N ARG A 55 1.31 5.22 1.06
CA ARG A 55 0.34 6.25 0.66
C ARG A 55 -0.96 5.62 0.14
N PHE A 56 -0.86 4.50 -0.59
CA PHE A 56 -2.00 3.75 -1.07
C PHE A 56 -2.77 3.08 0.07
N GLY A 57 -2.07 2.47 1.04
CA GLY A 57 -2.67 1.85 2.22
C GLY A 57 -3.47 2.84 3.06
N ARG A 58 -2.91 4.03 3.33
CA ARG A 58 -3.59 5.07 4.11
C ARG A 58 -4.92 5.51 3.48
N ASN A 59 -4.96 5.64 2.15
CA ASN A 59 -6.19 5.99 1.44
C ASN A 59 -7.27 4.90 1.55
N MET A 60 -6.89 3.63 1.70
CA MET A 60 -7.85 2.53 1.88
C MET A 60 -8.47 2.52 3.27
N GLU A 61 -7.74 2.96 4.31
CA GLU A 61 -8.24 3.04 5.68
C GLU A 61 -9.30 4.15 5.84
N ASP A 62 -9.14 5.26 5.10
CA ASP A 62 -10.04 6.42 5.15
C ASP A 62 -11.32 6.22 4.31
N GLU A 63 -11.38 5.23 3.44
CA GLU A 63 -12.49 5.01 2.50
C GLU A 63 -13.33 3.78 2.91
N CYS A 64 -14.50 4.02 3.50
CA CYS A 64 -15.51 2.99 3.67
C CYS A 64 -16.76 3.35 2.85
N PHE A 65 -17.20 2.42 1.99
CA PHE A 65 -18.23 2.65 0.95
C PHE A 65 -17.89 3.70 -0.12
N GLY A 66 -16.61 3.86 -0.47
CA GLY A 66 -16.19 4.67 -1.63
C GLY A 66 -16.34 6.19 -1.46
N LEU A 67 -16.44 6.65 -0.21
CA LEU A 67 -16.53 8.07 0.16
C LEU A 67 -15.22 8.52 0.82
N PRO A 68 -14.70 9.72 0.50
CA PRO A 68 -13.50 10.29 1.12
C PRO A 68 -13.77 10.55 2.61
N GLY A 69 -12.95 10.03 3.51
CA GLY A 69 -13.19 10.11 4.95
C GLY A 69 -14.39 9.29 5.44
N GLY A 70 -14.79 8.25 4.70
CA GLY A 70 -15.87 7.34 5.07
C GLY A 70 -15.63 6.59 6.39
N GLY A 71 -14.37 6.38 6.78
CA GLY A 71 -14.03 5.76 8.08
C GLY A 71 -14.57 6.53 9.29
N SER A 72 -14.49 7.87 9.27
CA SER A 72 -15.00 8.74 10.33
C SER A 72 -16.52 8.77 10.37
N ILE A 73 -17.19 8.68 9.22
CA ILE A 73 -18.66 8.69 9.11
C ILE A 73 -19.27 7.41 9.70
N ILE A 74 -18.66 6.25 9.46
CA ILE A 74 -19.11 4.97 10.03
C ILE A 74 -18.99 4.96 11.54
N GLY A 75 -17.86 5.43 12.08
CA GLY A 75 -17.68 5.53 13.54
C GLY A 75 -18.76 6.39 14.21
N ILE A 76 -19.14 7.51 13.58
CA ILE A 76 -20.21 8.39 14.08
C ILE A 76 -21.59 7.71 14.02
N LEU A 77 -21.92 7.02 12.92
CA LEU A 77 -23.20 6.31 12.79
C LEU A 77 -23.33 5.17 13.80
N PHE A 78 -22.27 4.38 14.00
CA PHE A 78 -22.26 3.33 15.01
C PHE A 78 -22.36 3.91 16.43
N GLY A 79 -21.63 5.00 16.72
CA GLY A 79 -21.71 5.69 18.00
C GLY A 79 -23.12 6.21 18.29
N LEU A 80 -23.76 6.86 17.32
CA LEU A 80 -25.14 7.34 17.42
C LEU A 80 -26.13 6.19 17.64
N ALA A 81 -25.97 5.07 16.91
CA ALA A 81 -26.82 3.90 17.06
C ALA A 81 -26.73 3.28 18.46
N ILE A 82 -25.52 3.18 19.04
CA ILE A 82 -25.31 2.70 20.41
C ILE A 82 -25.99 3.61 21.44
N ILE A 83 -25.87 4.94 21.28
CA ILE A 83 -26.52 5.91 22.16
C ILE A 83 -28.05 5.78 22.10
N LEU A 84 -28.61 5.70 20.89
CA LEU A 84 -30.05 5.54 20.68
C LEU A 84 -30.57 4.20 21.23
N MET A 85 -29.78 3.12 21.12
CA MET A 85 -30.12 1.82 21.67
C MET A 85 -30.13 1.84 23.21
N GLY A 86 -29.14 2.49 23.84
CA GLY A 86 -29.12 2.69 25.29
C GLY A 86 -30.27 3.58 25.78
N ALA A 87 -30.57 4.66 25.05
CA ALA A 87 -31.71 5.53 25.36
C ALA A 87 -33.04 4.79 25.28
N ARG A 88 -33.21 3.88 24.30
CA ARG A 88 -34.40 3.02 24.20
C ARG A 88 -34.64 2.23 25.49
N GLN A 89 -33.58 1.67 26.07
CA GLN A 89 -33.65 0.84 27.28
C GLN A 89 -33.95 1.66 28.55
N LEU A 90 -33.51 2.93 28.60
CA LEU A 90 -33.80 3.86 29.70
C LEU A 90 -35.21 4.47 29.63
N PHE A 91 -35.70 4.81 28.44
CA PHE A 91 -36.96 5.54 28.25
C PHE A 91 -38.16 4.65 27.85
N GLY A 92 -37.95 3.34 27.66
CA GLY A 92 -39.02 2.38 27.35
C GLY A 92 -39.65 2.58 25.97
N TRP A 93 -38.96 3.25 25.05
CA TRP A 93 -39.48 3.55 23.72
C TRP A 93 -39.49 2.30 22.83
N ASN A 94 -40.61 2.01 22.16
CA ASN A 94 -40.70 0.92 21.19
C ASN A 94 -40.45 1.41 19.75
N ILE A 95 -39.28 2.02 19.53
CA ILE A 95 -38.88 2.44 18.18
C ILE A 95 -38.22 1.26 17.48
N ASP A 96 -38.76 0.88 16.31
CA ASP A 96 -38.15 -0.12 15.43
C ASP A 96 -37.00 0.52 14.64
N PHE A 97 -35.77 0.07 14.89
CA PHE A 97 -34.56 0.60 14.25
C PHE A 97 -34.29 -0.01 12.87
N GLY A 98 -35.00 -1.08 12.49
CA GLY A 98 -34.82 -1.76 11.20
C GLY A 98 -34.95 -0.82 9.99
N PRO A 99 -36.03 -0.02 9.89
CA PRO A 99 -36.22 0.93 8.79
C PRO A 99 -35.09 1.98 8.71
N PHE A 100 -34.63 2.49 9.86
CA PHE A 100 -33.56 3.49 9.91
C PHE A 100 -32.22 2.93 9.45
N ALA A 101 -31.90 1.69 9.84
CA ALA A 101 -30.69 1.02 9.39
C ALA A 101 -30.68 0.79 7.86
N ILE A 102 -31.81 0.37 7.29
CA ILE A 102 -31.96 0.18 5.84
C ILE A 102 -31.80 1.51 5.09
N ILE A 103 -32.42 2.58 5.58
CA ILE A 103 -32.30 3.92 5.00
C ILE A 103 -30.85 4.41 5.05
N ALA A 104 -30.16 4.25 6.18
CA ALA A 104 -28.77 4.66 6.33
C ALA A 104 -27.84 3.92 5.36
N VAL A 105 -27.97 2.59 5.25
CA VAL A 105 -27.20 1.78 4.30
C VAL A 105 -27.50 2.19 2.85
N GLY A 106 -28.77 2.42 2.52
CA GLY A 106 -29.17 2.88 1.19
C GLY A 106 -28.57 4.24 0.80
N ILE A 107 -28.57 5.19 1.72
CA ILE A 107 -27.96 6.52 1.51
C ILE A 107 -26.45 6.40 1.28
N LEU A 108 -25.75 5.57 2.04
CA LEU A 108 -24.30 5.36 1.89
C LEU A 108 -23.95 4.78 0.51
N ILE A 109 -24.71 3.80 0.03
CA ILE A 109 -24.52 3.20 -1.30
C ILE A 109 -24.75 4.25 -2.41
N LEU A 110 -25.82 5.04 -2.31
CA LEU A 110 -26.11 6.10 -3.28
C LEU A 110 -25.02 7.17 -3.29
N ALA A 111 -24.59 7.62 -2.11
CA ALA A 111 -23.54 8.62 -1.96
C ALA A 111 -22.20 8.12 -2.53
N GLY A 112 -21.82 6.87 -2.24
CA GLY A 112 -20.62 6.23 -2.81
C GLY A 112 -20.66 6.14 -4.33
N ALA A 113 -21.79 5.71 -4.91
CA ALA A 113 -21.96 5.61 -6.35
C ALA A 113 -21.86 6.99 -7.05
N LEU A 114 -22.50 8.02 -6.50
CA LEU A 114 -22.45 9.38 -7.05
C LEU A 114 -21.06 10.00 -6.92
N TYR A 115 -20.39 9.80 -5.77
CA TYR A 115 -19.05 10.31 -5.55
C TYR A 115 -18.04 9.67 -6.50
N GLN A 116 -18.10 8.35 -6.71
CA GLN A 116 -17.23 7.63 -7.64
C GLN A 116 -17.43 8.10 -9.09
N GLN A 117 -18.66 8.39 -9.51
CA GLN A 117 -18.93 8.98 -10.83
C GLN A 117 -18.35 10.39 -10.98
N ASN A 118 -18.45 11.22 -9.95
CA ASN A 118 -17.94 12.60 -9.99
C ASN A 118 -16.40 12.64 -9.99
N LYS A 119 -15.75 11.75 -9.23
CA LYS A 119 -14.28 11.58 -9.23
C LYS A 119 -13.76 11.10 -10.59
N ARG A 120 -14.52 10.28 -11.32
CA ARG A 120 -14.17 9.82 -12.67
C ARG A 120 -14.33 10.89 -13.77
N ARG A 121 -15.10 11.96 -13.51
CA ARG A 121 -15.33 13.07 -14.46
C ARG A 121 -14.33 14.23 -14.31
N ARG A 122 -13.59 14.30 -13.20
CA ARG A 122 -12.48 15.23 -12.99
C ARG A 122 -11.17 14.57 -13.34
#